data_AF-A0A969M3V7-F1
#
_entry.id   AF-A0A969M3V7-F1
#
_cell.length_a   1.000
_cell.length_b   1.000
_cell.length_c   1.000
_cell.angle_alpha   90.00
_cell.angle_beta   90.00
_cell.angle_gamma   90.00
#
_symmetry.space_group_name_H-M   'P 1'
#
loop_
_entity.id
_entity.type
_entity.pdbx_description
1 polymer ?
#
loop_
_entity_poly.entity_id
_entity_poly.type
_entity_poly.pdbx_seq_one_letter_code
_entity_poly.pdbx_strand_id
1 'polypeptide(L)'
;MTGPILLTGLTVCGSCGGAMTLRTGTSKSGTVHKYYACSTCARQGKTACKGRSIPMQKLDDLVTRHLSDRLFHLRRLTAMLASVAAHRAERRWKSTEESPRYKRTLRKPRKS
;
A
#
# COMPACT_ATOMS: atom_id res chain seq x y z
N MET A 1 -16.10 8.77 -12.98
CA MET A 1 -15.05 8.51 -11.96
C MET A 1 -14.60 7.05 -12.08
N THR A 2 -13.59 6.76 -12.89
CA THR A 2 -12.97 5.44 -12.99
C THR A 2 -12.04 5.29 -11.79
N GLY A 3 -12.54 4.67 -10.70
CA GLY A 3 -11.72 4.44 -9.51
C GLY A 3 -10.42 3.69 -9.86
N PRO A 4 -9.31 3.97 -9.14
CA PRO A 4 -8.01 3.38 -9.43
C PRO A 4 -8.10 1.85 -9.35
N ILE A 5 -7.64 1.17 -10.41
CA ILE A 5 -7.66 -0.28 -10.49
C ILE A 5 -6.38 -0.82 -9.84
N LEU A 6 -6.45 -1.10 -8.54
CA LEU A 6 -5.31 -1.41 -7.67
C LEU A 6 -4.42 -2.54 -8.18
N LEU A 7 -4.99 -3.54 -8.86
CA LEU A 7 -4.28 -4.77 -9.22
C LEU A 7 -4.08 -4.96 -10.73
N THR A 8 -4.26 -3.91 -11.54
CA THR A 8 -3.99 -3.97 -12.98
C THR A 8 -2.50 -4.18 -13.23
N GLY A 9 -2.15 -5.20 -14.03
CA GLY A 9 -0.76 -5.51 -14.39
C GLY A 9 0.01 -6.33 -13.34
N LEU A 10 -0.49 -6.43 -12.10
CA LEU A 10 0.10 -7.28 -11.06
C LEU A 10 -0.53 -8.68 -10.99
N THR A 11 -1.74 -8.82 -11.53
CA THR A 11 -2.52 -10.05 -11.40
C THR A 11 -2.20 -11.04 -12.51
N VAL A 12 -1.82 -12.25 -12.10
CA VAL A 12 -1.54 -13.39 -12.99
C VAL A 12 -2.56 -14.50 -12.76
N CYS A 13 -2.90 -15.20 -13.84
CA CYS A 13 -3.85 -16.29 -13.79
C CYS A 13 -3.20 -17.50 -13.11
N GLY A 14 -3.73 -17.92 -11.97
CA GLY A 14 -3.24 -19.12 -11.27
C GLY A 14 -3.49 -20.46 -12.01
N SER A 15 -4.00 -20.46 -13.24
CA SER A 15 -4.15 -21.67 -14.07
C SER A 15 -3.11 -21.74 -15.17
N CYS A 16 -2.85 -20.64 -15.88
CA CYS A 16 -1.95 -20.61 -17.04
C CYS A 16 -0.75 -19.68 -16.86
N GLY A 17 -0.62 -18.98 -15.72
CA GLY A 17 0.41 -17.99 -15.46
C GLY A 17 0.29 -16.69 -16.26
N GLY A 18 -0.60 -16.63 -17.25
CA GLY A 18 -0.79 -15.44 -18.10
C GLY A 18 -1.42 -14.26 -17.36
N ALA A 19 -1.24 -13.05 -17.91
CA ALA A 19 -1.77 -11.82 -17.32
C ALA A 19 -3.30 -11.85 -17.18
N MET A 20 -3.83 -11.16 -16.17
CA MET A 20 -5.26 -10.90 -16.02
C MET A 20 -5.57 -9.44 -16.37
N THR A 21 -6.75 -9.21 -16.96
CA THR A 21 -7.23 -7.88 -17.33
C THR A 21 -8.57 -7.59 -16.66
N LEU A 22 -8.79 -6.33 -16.32
CA LEU A 22 -10.09 -5.89 -15.79
C LEU A 22 -11.12 -5.86 -16.93
N ARG A 23 -12.29 -6.44 -16.67
CA ARG A 23 -13.47 -6.37 -17.53
C ARG A 23 -14.65 -5.84 -16.74
N THR A 24 -15.51 -5.11 -17.44
CA THR A 24 -16.77 -4.61 -16.90
C THR A 24 -17.93 -5.35 -17.55
N GLY A 25 -18.92 -5.71 -16.73
CA GLY A 25 -20.20 -6.24 -17.20
C GLY A 25 -21.32 -5.44 -16.58
N THR A 26 -22.23 -4.92 -17.40
CA THR A 26 -23.41 -4.19 -16.92
C THR A 26 -24.56 -5.17 -16.81
N SER A 27 -25.16 -5.25 -15.62
CA SER A 27 -26.38 -6.04 -15.38
C SER A 27 -27.60 -5.41 -16.03
N LYS A 28 -28.70 -6.18 -16.14
CA LYS A 28 -29.99 -5.70 -16.66
C LYS A 28 -30.57 -4.52 -15.86
N SER A 29 -30.22 -4.41 -14.59
CA SER A 29 -30.61 -3.29 -13.70
C SER A 29 -29.70 -2.06 -13.84
N GLY A 30 -28.72 -2.07 -14.74
CA GLY A 30 -27.76 -0.98 -14.94
C GLY A 30 -26.57 -0.99 -13.98
N THR A 31 -26.50 -1.93 -13.03
CA THR A 31 -25.37 -2.04 -12.11
C THR A 31 -24.13 -2.54 -12.84
N VAL A 32 -23.04 -1.78 -12.76
CA VAL A 32 -21.74 -2.14 -13.36
C VAL A 32 -20.95 -3.02 -12.42
N HIS A 33 -20.69 -4.25 -12.84
CA HIS A 33 -19.82 -5.18 -12.14
C HIS A 33 -18.43 -5.22 -12.78
N LYS A 34 -17.40 -5.32 -11.96
CA LYS A 34 -16.00 -5.36 -12.39
C LYS A 34 -15.38 -6.69 -12.02
N TYR A 35 -14.65 -7.30 -12.95
CA TYR A 35 -14.03 -8.61 -12.78
C TYR A 35 -12.63 -8.63 -13.38
N TYR A 36 -11.68 -9.30 -12.72
CA TYR A 36 -10.41 -9.66 -13.33
C TYR A 36 -10.59 -10.97 -14.10
N ALA A 37 -10.29 -10.98 -15.39
CA ALA A 37 -10.41 -12.13 -16.27
C ALA A 37 -9.06 -12.50 -16.90
N CYS A 38 -8.81 -13.79 -17.10
CA CYS A 38 -7.60 -14.27 -17.76
C CYS A 38 -7.49 -13.74 -19.21
N SER A 39 -6.43 -13.00 -19.51
CA SER A 39 -6.19 -12.44 -20.85
C SER A 39 -5.82 -13.51 -21.87
N THR A 40 -5.12 -14.57 -21.45
CA THR A 40 -4.76 -15.69 -22.32
C THR A 40 -6.01 -16.42 -22.80
N CYS A 41 -6.96 -16.71 -21.90
CA CYS A 41 -8.25 -17.30 -22.31
C CYS A 41 -9.04 -16.36 -23.23
N ALA A 42 -8.99 -15.06 -22.97
CA ALA A 42 -9.66 -14.08 -23.82
C ALA A 42 -9.07 -13.99 -25.23
N ARG A 43 -7.76 -14.18 -25.38
CA ARG A 43 -7.04 -14.06 -26.66
C ARG A 43 -6.97 -15.37 -27.44
N GLN A 44 -6.71 -16.47 -26.75
CA GLN A 44 -6.42 -17.78 -27.36
C GLN A 44 -7.56 -18.79 -27.14
N GLY A 45 -8.62 -18.41 -26.42
CA GLY A 45 -9.78 -19.26 -26.18
C GLY A 45 -9.60 -20.25 -25.02
N LYS A 46 -10.61 -21.12 -24.87
CA LYS A 46 -10.69 -22.10 -23.75
C LYS A 46 -9.65 -23.23 -23.85
N THR A 47 -9.06 -23.41 -25.03
CA THR A 47 -7.97 -24.36 -25.30
C THR A 47 -6.69 -23.98 -24.54
N ALA A 48 -6.39 -22.67 -24.46
CA ALA A 48 -5.19 -22.17 -23.79
C ALA A 48 -5.36 -22.00 -22.27
N CYS A 49 -6.57 -21.72 -21.79
CA CYS A 49 -6.87 -21.63 -20.37
C CYS A 49 -8.36 -21.80 -20.11
N LYS A 50 -8.74 -22.41 -18.97
CA LYS A 50 -10.15 -22.55 -18.54
C LYS A 50 -10.88 -21.21 -18.37
N GLY A 51 -10.16 -20.09 -18.29
CA GLY A 51 -10.75 -18.75 -18.24
C GLY A 51 -11.29 -18.39 -16.87
N ARG A 52 -10.41 -18.29 -15.87
CA ARG A 52 -10.81 -17.79 -14.54
C ARG A 52 -11.26 -16.33 -14.63
N SER A 53 -12.38 -16.04 -13.99
CA SER A 53 -12.89 -14.70 -13.75
C SER A 53 -13.18 -14.54 -12.25
N ILE A 54 -12.69 -13.46 -11.66
CA ILE A 54 -12.80 -13.20 -10.23
C ILE A 54 -13.38 -11.78 -10.04
N PRO A 55 -14.42 -11.60 -9.20
CA PRO A 55 -14.93 -10.26 -8.86
C PRO A 55 -13.81 -9.36 -8.33
N MET A 56 -13.75 -8.13 -8.83
CA MET A 56 -12.71 -7.15 -8.47
C MET A 56 -12.66 -6.95 -6.95
N GLN A 57 -13.81 -6.68 -6.34
CA GLN A 57 -13.93 -6.45 -4.90
C GLN A 57 -13.37 -7.61 -4.09
N LYS A 58 -13.69 -8.85 -4.45
CA LYS A 58 -13.20 -10.04 -3.74
C LYS A 58 -11.68 -10.15 -3.77
N LEU A 59 -11.07 -9.86 -4.93
CA LEU A 59 -9.63 -9.95 -5.08
C LEU A 59 -8.93 -8.79 -4.36
N ASP A 60 -9.43 -7.57 -4.53
CA ASP A 60 -8.91 -6.37 -3.89
C ASP A 60 -8.98 -6.49 -2.35
N ASP A 61 -10.10 -6.98 -1.81
CA ASP A 61 -10.25 -7.20 -0.37
C ASP A 61 -9.28 -8.26 0.17
N LEU A 62 -9.01 -9.30 -0.61
CA LEU A 62 -8.07 -10.35 -0.21
C LEU A 62 -6.64 -9.79 -0.17
N VAL A 63 -6.22 -9.11 -1.24
CA VAL A 63 -4.89 -8.52 -1.32
C VAL A 63 -4.71 -7.46 -0.24
N THR A 64 -5.69 -6.58 -0.05
CA THR A 64 -5.62 -5.51 0.94
C THR A 64 -5.56 -6.06 2.36
N ARG A 65 -6.35 -7.09 2.68
CA ARG A 65 -6.27 -7.77 3.99
C ARG A 65 -4.91 -8.43 4.19
N HIS A 66 -4.41 -9.17 3.20
CA HIS A 66 -3.11 -9.83 3.30
C HIS A 66 -1.95 -8.84 3.46
N LEU A 67 -2.00 -7.73 2.72
CA LEU A 67 -1.05 -6.63 2.88
C LEU A 67 -1.18 -6.00 4.27
N SER A 68 -2.40 -5.78 4.75
CA SER A 68 -2.64 -5.23 6.08
C SER A 68 -2.07 -6.15 7.17
N ASP A 69 -2.35 -7.45 7.12
CA ASP A 69 -1.84 -8.42 8.09
C ASP A 69 -0.30 -8.49 8.09
N ARG A 70 0.32 -8.41 6.91
CA ARG A 70 1.79 -8.48 6.75
C ARG A 70 2.50 -7.18 7.12
N LEU A 71 1.93 -6.03 6.75
CA LEU A 71 2.53 -4.71 6.92
C LEU A 71 2.25 -4.16 8.32
N PHE A 72 1.05 -4.38 8.85
CA PHE A 72 0.67 -3.99 10.20
C PHE A 72 1.03 -5.03 11.26
N HIS A 73 2.13 -5.76 11.08
CA HIS A 73 2.76 -6.41 12.22
C HIS A 73 3.17 -5.31 13.21
N LEU A 74 2.48 -5.24 14.35
CA LEU A 74 2.64 -4.21 15.38
C LEU A 74 4.10 -3.87 15.65
N ARG A 75 5.00 -4.87 15.67
CA ARG A 75 6.44 -4.69 15.87
C ARG A 75 7.11 -3.75 14.84
N ARG A 76 6.74 -3.84 13.56
CA ARG A 76 7.30 -2.98 12.49
C ARG A 76 6.74 -1.57 12.58
N LEU A 77 5.44 -1.44 12.85
CA LEU A 77 4.81 -0.15 13.08
C LEU A 77 5.40 0.57 14.28
N THR A 78 5.58 -0.12 15.42
CA THR A 78 6.19 0.47 16.61
C THR A 78 7.62 0.93 16.33
N ALA A 79 8.40 0.16 15.56
CA ALA A 79 9.76 0.57 15.20
C ALA A 79 9.78 1.81 14.29
N MET A 80 8.88 1.87 13.30
CA MET A 80 8.75 3.03 12.41
C MET A 80 8.22 4.28 13.14
N LEU A 81 7.23 4.12 14.02
CA LEU A 81 6.70 5.23 14.81
C LEU A 81 7.72 5.72 15.84
N ALA A 82 8.49 4.80 16.46
CA ALA A 82 9.57 5.15 17.37
C ALA A 82 10.68 5.93 16.65
N SER A 83 11.07 5.53 15.43
CA SER A 83 12.09 6.27 14.67
C SER A 83 11.60 7.67 14.29
N VAL A 84 10.35 7.83 13.86
CA VAL A 84 9.75 9.14 13.57
C VAL A 84 9.65 10.01 14.83
N ALA A 85 9.24 9.43 15.96
CA ALA A 85 9.16 10.12 17.23
C ALA A 85 10.54 10.58 17.72
N ALA A 86 11.55 9.70 17.63
CA ALA A 86 12.94 10.04 17.95
C ALA A 86 13.46 11.17 17.07
N HIS A 87 13.18 11.11 15.76
CA HIS A 87 13.60 12.16 14.84
C HIS A 87 12.94 13.52 15.14
N ARG A 88 11.67 13.53 15.55
CA ARG A 88 10.97 14.75 16.00
C ARG A 88 11.50 15.27 17.33
N ALA A 89 11.81 14.39 18.27
CA ALA A 89 12.39 14.75 19.55
C ALA A 89 13.76 15.39 19.37
N GLU A 90 14.61 14.84 18.50
CA GLU A 90 15.93 15.39 18.20
C GLU A 90 15.85 16.75 17.49
N ARG A 91 14.92 16.91 16.54
CA ARG A 91 14.63 18.23 15.92
C ARG A 91 14.20 19.26 16.97
N ARG A 92 13.37 18.87 17.93
CA ARG A 92 12.91 19.73 19.02
C ARG A 92 14.06 20.07 19.98
N TRP A 93 14.90 19.09 20.30
CA TRP A 93 16.07 19.26 21.17
C TRP A 93 17.09 20.24 20.57
N LYS A 94 17.43 20.06 19.29
CA LYS A 94 18.30 20.99 18.55
C LYS A 94 17.73 22.41 18.54
N SER A 95 16.41 22.54 18.34
CA SER A 95 15.73 23.83 18.41
C SER A 95 15.78 24.47 19.81
N THR A 96 15.77 23.68 20.89
CA THR A 96 15.94 24.20 22.27
C THR A 96 17.39 24.52 22.64
N GLU A 97 18.38 23.75 22.16
CA GLU A 97 19.82 24.02 22.37
C GLU A 97 20.33 25.21 21.55
N GLU A 98 19.80 25.43 20.34
CA GLU A 98 20.13 26.61 19.54
C GLU A 98 19.40 27.87 20.00
N SER A 99 18.49 27.76 20.98
CA SER A 99 17.80 28.91 21.57
C SER A 99 18.80 29.90 22.20
N PRO A 100 18.77 31.19 21.84
CA PRO A 100 19.67 32.22 22.38
C PRO A 100 19.66 32.31 23.91
N ARG A 101 18.59 31.82 24.55
CA ARG A 101 18.44 31.77 26.01
C ARG A 101 19.34 30.71 26.67
N TYR A 102 19.58 29.56 26.02
CA TYR A 102 20.44 28.48 26.52
C TYR A 102 21.94 28.82 26.41
N LYS A 103 22.35 29.47 25.32
CA LYS A 103 23.75 29.92 25.14
C LYS A 103 24.18 31.00 26.16
N ARG A 104 23.24 31.75 26.75
CA ARG A 104 23.52 32.71 27.83
C ARG A 104 23.82 32.05 29.18
N THR A 105 23.22 30.90 29.49
CA THR A 105 23.38 30.23 30.80
C THR A 105 24.69 29.45 30.93
N LEU A 106 25.37 29.11 29.83
CA LEU A 106 26.66 28.40 29.82
C LEU A 106 27.90 29.32 29.82
N ARG A 107 27.74 30.65 29.89
CA ARG A 107 28.84 31.61 30.04
C ARG A 107 28.96 32.05 31.50
N LYS A 108 29.51 31.19 32.37
CA LYS A 108 30.12 31.63 33.64
C LYS A 108 31.56 31.12 33.74
N PRO A 109 32.50 31.94 34.24
CA PRO A 109 33.92 31.73 34.06
C PRO A 109 34.47 30.70 35.06
N ARG A 110 35.39 29.84 34.61
CA ARG A 110 36.32 29.18 35.54
C ARG A 110 37.33 30.23 36.00
N LYS A 111 37.15 30.73 37.24
CA LYS A 111 38.21 31.37 38.01
C LYS A 111 39.14 30.27 38.54
N SER A 112 40.43 30.36 38.27
CA SER A 112 41.49 30.38 39.29
C SER A 112 42.80 30.82 38.67
#